data_AF-U1PC84-F1
#
_entry.id   AF-U1PC84-F1
#
_cell.length_a   1.000
_cell.length_b   1.000
_cell.length_c   1.000
_cell.angle_alpha   90.00
_cell.angle_beta   90.00
_cell.angle_gamma   90.00
#
_symmetry.space_group_name_H-M   'P 1'
#
loop_
_entity.id
_entity.type
_entity.pdbx_description
1 polymer ?
#
loop_
_entity_poly.entity_id
_entity_poly.type
_entity_poly.pdbx_seq_one_letter_code
_entity_poly.pdbx_strand_id
1 'polypeptide(L)'
;MEITVYGPLRTAADGKVLTVATATGPKTNARDKSVSRSNTLTNTSEESESTGASSAETSPETVSELITLIAETYPQTRSHLFDCEGTVRPSVRIIVDGNKASLETQLDSSADIQLFPAMRGGSGHTITKCL
;
A
#
# COMPACT_ATOMS: atom_id res chain seq x y z
N MET A 1 11.90 -6.11 4.79
CA MET A 1 10.59 -6.52 5.34
C MET A 1 10.07 -7.76 4.63
N GLU A 2 9.53 -8.72 5.39
CA GLU A 2 8.79 -9.88 4.88
C GLU A 2 7.28 -9.69 5.10
N ILE A 3 6.45 -10.07 4.12
CA ILE A 3 4.99 -9.94 4.18
C ILE A 3 4.36 -11.27 3.80
N THR A 4 3.67 -11.92 4.73
CA THR A 4 2.86 -13.10 4.44
C THR A 4 1.46 -12.70 4.01
N VAL A 5 1.08 -13.06 2.79
CA VAL A 5 -0.29 -12.87 2.24
C VAL A 5 -1.12 -14.15 2.38
N TYR A 6 -2.42 -13.97 2.66
CA TYR A 6 -3.36 -15.07 2.93
C TYR A 6 -4.52 -15.12 1.93
N GLY A 7 -5.13 -16.30 1.80
CA GLY A 7 -6.32 -16.51 0.97
C GLY A 7 -6.09 -16.15 -0.51
N PRO A 8 -7.04 -15.47 -1.20
CA PRO A 8 -6.94 -15.17 -2.63
C PRO A 8 -5.77 -14.25 -3.01
N LEU A 9 -5.22 -13.48 -2.06
CA LEU A 9 -4.01 -12.67 -2.34
C LEU A 9 -2.81 -13.54 -2.72
N ARG A 10 -2.76 -14.80 -2.27
CA ARG A 10 -1.66 -15.72 -2.61
C ARG A 10 -1.59 -16.05 -4.10
N THR A 11 -2.73 -16.03 -4.78
CA THR A 11 -2.81 -16.21 -6.24
C THR A 11 -2.66 -14.87 -6.96
N ALA A 12 -3.23 -13.80 -6.41
CA ALA A 12 -3.19 -12.47 -7.03
C ALA A 12 -1.81 -11.79 -6.96
N ALA A 13 -0.96 -12.16 -5.99
CA ALA A 13 0.40 -11.64 -5.81
C ALA A 13 1.50 -12.66 -6.16
N ASP A 14 1.16 -13.70 -6.93
CA ASP A 14 2.07 -14.77 -7.41
C ASP A 14 2.86 -15.53 -6.33
N GLY A 15 2.45 -15.43 -5.05
CA GLY A 15 3.20 -16.02 -3.95
C GLY A 15 2.52 -15.94 -2.58
N LYS A 16 3.01 -16.75 -1.61
CA LYS A 16 2.61 -16.65 -0.20
C LYS A 16 3.32 -15.49 0.51
N VAL A 17 4.54 -15.20 0.11
CA VAL A 17 5.44 -14.28 0.80
C VAL A 17 5.91 -13.26 -0.21
N LEU A 18 5.78 -11.98 0.14
CA LEU A 18 6.28 -10.86 -0.64
C LEU A 18 7.45 -10.22 0.12
N THR A 19 8.56 -10.02 -0.57
CA THR A 19 9.71 -9.30 -0.04
C THR A 19 9.67 -7.87 -0.56
N VAL A 20 9.40 -6.91 0.32
CA VAL A 20 9.55 -5.49 -0.02
C VAL A 20 10.97 -5.07 0.30
N ALA A 21 11.66 -4.57 -0.73
CA ALA A 21 12.98 -3.98 -0.61
C ALA A 21 12.89 -2.71 0.25
N THR A 22 13.22 -2.84 1.53
CA THR A 22 13.30 -1.69 2.42
C THR A 22 14.61 -0.96 2.12
N ALA A 23 14.52 0.25 1.57
CA ALA A 23 15.66 1.08 1.22
C ALA A 23 16.35 1.64 2.48
N THR A 24 17.05 0.77 3.22
CA THR A 24 17.88 1.14 4.37
C THR A 24 19.18 1.82 3.92
N GLY A 25 19.02 2.99 3.29
CA GLY A 25 20.05 4.03 3.35
C GLY A 25 19.94 4.73 4.71
N PRO A 26 21.05 5.10 5.37
CA PRO A 26 20.95 5.86 6.60
C PRO A 26 20.29 7.22 6.31
N LYS A 27 19.17 7.53 7.00
CA LYS A 27 18.61 8.90 7.04
C LYS A 27 19.58 9.82 7.81
N THR A 28 20.73 10.13 7.21
CA THR A 28 21.57 11.23 7.66
C THR A 28 20.85 12.52 7.35
N ASN A 29 20.07 13.00 8.31
CA ASN A 29 19.40 14.30 8.24
C ASN A 29 20.44 15.42 8.45
N ALA A 30 21.42 15.47 7.55
CA ALA A 30 22.43 16.50 7.49
C ALA A 30 21.80 17.76 6.93
N ARG A 31 21.56 18.73 7.81
CA ARG A 31 21.35 20.12 7.39
C ARG A 31 22.53 20.54 6.53
N ASP A 32 22.32 20.72 5.23
CA ASP A 32 23.05 21.74 4.48
C ASP A 32 22.08 22.59 3.66
N LYS A 33 22.52 23.80 3.33
CA LYS A 33 21.66 24.96 3.11
C LYS A 33 22.09 25.63 1.81
N SER A 34 21.47 25.22 0.70
CA SER A 34 21.67 25.87 -0.60
C SER A 34 20.36 26.37 -1.20
N VAL A 35 20.48 27.46 -1.96
CA VAL A 35 19.41 28.37 -2.40
C VAL A 35 19.44 28.46 -3.93
N SER A 36 18.28 28.64 -4.55
CA SER A 36 18.01 28.86 -6.00
C SER A 36 17.70 27.58 -6.80
N ARG A 37 16.78 27.59 -7.79
CA ARG A 37 15.83 28.62 -8.28
C ARG A 37 14.75 27.94 -9.14
N SER A 38 13.56 28.54 -9.19
CA SER A 38 12.55 28.55 -10.29
C SER A 38 12.25 27.23 -11.06
N ASN A 39 11.08 26.58 -10.90
CA ASN A 39 9.73 27.00 -11.34
C ASN A 39 9.45 26.87 -12.86
N THR A 40 8.72 25.82 -13.24
CA THR A 40 7.85 25.76 -14.45
C THR A 40 6.67 24.82 -14.19
N LEU A 41 5.47 25.38 -14.03
CA LEU A 41 4.17 24.71 -14.30
C LEU A 41 3.94 24.74 -15.84
N THR A 42 3.07 24.01 -16.52
CA THR A 42 1.71 23.44 -16.31
C THR A 42 1.57 22.21 -17.25
N ASN A 43 0.55 21.34 -17.29
CA ASN A 43 -0.93 21.45 -17.24
C ASN A 43 -1.54 20.09 -16.79
N THR A 44 -2.52 20.04 -15.88
CA THR A 44 -4.00 20.18 -16.12
C THR A 44 -4.60 18.93 -16.78
N SER A 45 -5.00 17.93 -15.97
CA SER A 45 -6.41 17.60 -15.60
C SER A 45 -7.04 16.62 -16.62
N GLU A 46 -8.10 15.84 -16.37
CA GLU A 46 -9.06 15.66 -15.27
C GLU A 46 -9.15 14.12 -15.04
N GLU A 47 -9.43 13.50 -13.89
CA GLU A 47 -9.73 13.90 -12.49
C GLU A 47 -9.31 12.67 -11.60
N SER A 48 -9.39 12.57 -10.26
CA SER A 48 -9.98 13.36 -9.16
C SER A 48 -9.17 13.14 -7.84
N GLU A 49 -9.80 13.28 -6.67
CA GLU A 49 -9.20 13.30 -5.32
C GLU A 49 -9.74 12.17 -4.39
N SER A 50 -9.16 11.82 -3.24
CA SER A 50 -7.94 12.28 -2.52
C SER A 50 -7.37 11.09 -1.71
N THR A 51 -6.20 11.10 -1.07
CA THR A 51 -5.33 12.21 -0.61
C THR A 51 -3.85 11.85 -0.82
N GLY A 52 -2.98 12.84 -1.04
CA GLY A 52 -1.59 12.59 -1.45
C GLY A 52 -0.55 12.50 -0.31
N ALA A 53 0.43 11.59 -0.48
CA ALA A 53 1.81 11.82 -0.09
C ALA A 53 2.78 10.93 -0.92
N SER A 54 3.70 11.57 -1.64
CA SER A 54 4.98 11.06 -2.13
C SER A 54 5.01 9.75 -2.96
N SER A 55 4.98 9.88 -4.29
CA SER A 55 5.80 9.02 -5.14
C SER A 55 7.29 9.29 -4.83
N ALA A 56 7.89 8.44 -4.03
CA ALA A 56 9.33 8.32 -3.90
C ALA A 56 9.72 6.85 -4.01
N GLU A 57 10.99 6.57 -4.33
CA GLU A 57 11.56 5.23 -4.42
C GLU A 57 11.81 4.65 -3.02
N THR A 58 10.76 4.64 -2.20
CA THR A 58 10.83 4.50 -0.74
C THR A 58 10.11 3.26 -0.26
N SER A 59 10.74 2.60 0.71
CA SER A 59 10.08 1.65 1.60
C SER A 59 8.83 2.28 2.22
N PRO A 60 7.69 1.55 2.28
CA PRO A 60 6.49 2.07 2.92
C PRO A 60 6.77 2.27 4.42
N GLU A 61 6.59 3.49 4.90
CA GLU A 61 6.73 3.86 6.32
C GLU A 61 5.45 3.53 7.10
N THR A 62 4.34 3.36 6.38
CA THR A 62 2.98 3.26 6.93
C THR A 62 2.21 2.09 6.30
N VAL A 63 1.30 1.48 7.06
CA VAL A 63 0.42 0.39 6.56
C VAL A 63 -0.36 0.78 5.30
N SER A 64 -0.90 2.00 5.23
CA SER A 64 -1.61 2.50 4.04
C SER A 64 -0.74 2.54 2.77
N GLU A 65 0.51 3.00 2.92
CA GLU A 65 1.49 3.03 1.83
C GLU A 65 1.82 1.62 1.36
N LEU A 66 1.97 0.66 2.30
CA LEU A 66 2.24 -0.72 1.94
C LEU A 66 1.10 -1.37 1.13
N ILE A 67 -0.15 -1.15 1.54
CA ILE A 67 -1.31 -1.67 0.81
C ILE A 67 -1.36 -1.10 -0.61
N THR A 68 -1.08 0.20 -0.75
CA THR A 68 -1.01 0.90 -2.04
C THR A 68 0.11 0.32 -2.91
N LEU A 69 1.32 0.16 -2.37
CA LEU A 69 2.48 -0.43 -3.05
C LEU A 69 2.20 -1.86 -3.54
N ILE A 70 1.54 -2.70 -2.72
CA ILE A 70 1.12 -4.05 -3.14
C ILE A 70 0.10 -3.99 -4.28
N ALA A 71 -0.85 -3.06 -4.23
CA ALA A 71 -1.87 -2.84 -5.25
C ALA A 71 -1.36 -2.22 -6.56
N GLU A 72 -0.22 -1.54 -6.54
CA GLU A 72 0.48 -1.05 -7.72
C GLU A 72 1.37 -2.14 -8.31
N THR A 73 2.13 -2.86 -7.48
CA THR A 73 2.99 -3.98 -7.89
C THR A 73 2.18 -5.16 -8.43
N TYR A 74 1.03 -5.46 -7.82
CA TYR A 74 0.15 -6.56 -8.19
C TYR A 74 -1.29 -6.05 -8.40
N PRO A 75 -1.64 -5.48 -9.58
CA PRO A 75 -2.96 -4.90 -9.83
C PRO A 75 -4.15 -5.84 -9.57
N GLN A 76 -3.95 -7.16 -9.70
CA GLN A 76 -4.96 -8.18 -9.39
C GLN A 76 -5.41 -8.15 -7.92
N THR A 77 -4.53 -7.73 -7.00
CA THR A 77 -4.84 -7.62 -5.57
C THR A 77 -5.80 -6.48 -5.25
N ARG A 78 -5.92 -5.46 -6.12
CA ARG A 78 -6.76 -4.26 -5.89
C ARG A 78 -8.19 -4.65 -5.54
N SER A 79 -8.79 -5.58 -6.29
CA SER A 79 -10.17 -6.07 -6.06
C SER A 79 -10.42 -6.74 -4.69
N HIS A 80 -9.36 -7.12 -3.98
CA HIS A 80 -9.42 -7.76 -2.66
C HIS A 80 -9.06 -6.80 -1.51
N LEU A 81 -8.34 -5.71 -1.82
CA LEU A 81 -7.82 -4.73 -0.86
C LEU A 81 -8.64 -3.43 -0.86
N PHE A 82 -9.07 -2.97 -2.03
CA PHE A 82 -9.79 -1.73 -2.28
C PHE A 82 -11.22 -1.98 -2.77
N ASP A 83 -12.11 -1.01 -2.56
CA ASP A 83 -13.42 -0.94 -3.20
C ASP A 83 -13.37 -0.16 -4.53
N CYS A 84 -14.56 0.12 -5.10
CA CYS A 84 -14.68 0.89 -6.34
C CYS A 84 -14.29 2.36 -6.21
N GLU A 85 -14.27 2.91 -4.99
CA GLU A 85 -13.91 4.32 -4.73
C GLU A 85 -12.40 4.47 -4.50
N GLY A 86 -11.63 3.37 -4.58
CA GLY A 86 -10.21 3.36 -4.26
C GLY A 86 -9.92 3.43 -2.76
N THR A 87 -10.91 3.17 -1.90
CA THR A 87 -10.73 3.13 -0.44
C THR A 87 -10.40 1.71 0.03
N VAL A 88 -9.51 1.59 1.03
CA VAL A 88 -9.15 0.27 1.60
C VAL A 88 -10.37 -0.32 2.32
N ARG A 89 -10.77 -1.53 1.92
CA ARG A 89 -11.99 -2.16 2.44
C ARG A 89 -11.84 -2.46 3.94
N PRO A 90 -12.80 -2.09 4.81
CA PRO A 90 -12.69 -2.26 6.26
C PRO A 90 -12.67 -3.73 6.74
N SER A 91 -12.88 -4.68 5.83
CA SER A 91 -12.74 -6.12 6.08
C SER A 91 -11.32 -6.67 5.85
N VAL A 92 -10.42 -5.88 5.26
CA VAL A 92 -8.97 -6.19 5.22
C VAL A 92 -8.45 -6.16 6.65
N ARG A 93 -7.62 -7.14 7.03
CA ARG A 93 -6.97 -7.18 8.33
C ARG A 93 -5.47 -7.27 8.15
N ILE A 94 -4.76 -6.52 8.97
CA ILE A 94 -3.31 -6.41 8.91
C ILE A 94 -2.80 -6.63 10.32
N ILE A 95 -1.87 -7.56 10.45
CA ILE A 95 -1.18 -7.89 11.68
C ILE A 95 0.29 -7.52 11.48
N VAL A 96 0.86 -6.76 12.42
CA VAL A 96 2.26 -6.36 12.46
C VAL A 96 2.82 -6.87 13.78
N ASP A 97 3.87 -7.70 13.74
CA ASP A 97 4.50 -8.33 14.91
C ASP A 97 3.49 -9.02 15.86
N GLY A 98 2.50 -9.69 15.26
CA GLY A 98 1.42 -10.39 15.98
C GLY A 98 0.25 -9.50 16.46
N ASN A 99 0.33 -8.19 16.31
CA ASN A 99 -0.68 -7.23 16.77
C ASN A 99 -1.51 -6.65 15.62
N LYS A 100 -2.81 -6.40 15.83
CA LYS A 100 -3.67 -5.78 14.80
C LYS A 100 -3.27 -4.31 14.57
N ALA A 101 -2.93 -3.97 13.34
CA ALA A 101 -2.59 -2.62 12.91
C ALA A 101 -3.79 -1.86 12.30
N SER A 102 -3.73 -0.53 12.35
CA SER A 102 -4.57 0.40 11.59
C SER A 102 -3.83 0.89 10.33
N LEU A 103 -4.52 1.60 9.44
CA LEU A 103 -3.92 2.14 8.21
C LEU A 103 -2.80 3.16 8.48
N GLU A 104 -2.87 3.88 9.60
CA GLU A 104 -1.86 4.87 10.02
C GLU A 104 -0.73 4.28 10.88
N THR A 105 -0.75 2.96 11.13
CA THR A 105 0.30 2.30 11.92
C THR A 105 1.62 2.34 11.14
N GLN A 106 2.67 2.80 11.80
CA GLN A 106 4.03 2.81 11.22
C GLN A 106 4.57 1.39 11.08
N LEU A 107 5.41 1.19 10.07
CA LEU A 107 6.03 -0.09 9.74
C LEU A 107 7.54 -0.02 9.91
N ASP A 108 8.07 -0.81 10.84
CA ASP A 108 9.50 -1.05 10.95
C ASP A 108 10.00 -1.93 9.80
N SER A 109 11.19 -1.64 9.27
CA SER A 109 11.76 -2.36 8.10
C SER A 109 12.02 -3.86 8.34
N SER A 110 12.00 -4.28 9.60
CA SER A 110 12.18 -5.66 10.07
C SER A 110 10.91 -6.30 10.66
N ALA A 111 9.75 -5.63 10.62
CA ALA A 111 8.52 -6.16 11.20
C ALA A 111 7.94 -7.33 10.38
N ASP A 112 7.32 -8.28 11.08
CA ASP A 112 6.61 -9.42 10.51
C ASP A 112 5.16 -9.05 10.18
N ILE A 113 4.83 -8.92 8.89
CA ILE A 113 3.48 -8.56 8.45
C ILE A 113 2.67 -9.77 7.97
N GLN A 114 1.43 -9.86 8.43
CA GLN A 114 0.43 -10.77 7.88
C GLN A 114 -0.76 -9.96 7.30
N LEU A 115 -0.95 -10.07 5.99
CA LEU A 115 -2.01 -9.40 5.24
C LEU A 115 -3.14 -10.38 4.90
N PHE A 116 -4.30 -10.14 5.50
CA PHE A 116 -5.53 -10.89 5.26
C PHE A 116 -6.46 -10.03 4.38
N PRO A 117 -6.84 -10.50 3.18
CA PRO A 117 -7.80 -9.77 2.35
C PRO A 117 -9.16 -9.69 3.03
N ALA A 118 -10.01 -8.81 2.50
CA ALA A 118 -11.43 -8.85 2.80
C ALA A 118 -12.02 -10.21 2.41
N MET A 119 -12.14 -11.13 3.38
CA MET A 119 -12.64 -12.49 3.16
C MET A 119 -14.09 -12.46 2.71
N ARG A 120 -14.30 -12.57 1.39
CA ARG A 120 -15.63 -12.62 0.79
C ARG A 120 -16.22 -14.01 1.06
N GLY A 121 -16.99 -14.12 2.13
CA GLY A 121 -17.76 -15.33 2.46
C GLY A 121 -18.56 -15.79 1.24
N GLY A 122 -18.49 -17.08 0.92
CA GLY A 122 -18.93 -17.59 -0.37
C GLY A 122 -20.46 -17.62 -0.54
N SER A 123 -20.99 -16.73 -1.37
CA SER A 123 -22.10 -16.96 -2.32
C SER A 123 -22.53 -15.62 -2.94
N GLY A 124 -22.89 -15.61 -4.23
CA GLY A 124 -23.32 -14.39 -4.93
C GLY A 124 -22.17 -13.60 -5.56
N HIS A 125 -21.80 -13.97 -6.79
CA HIS A 125 -20.90 -13.20 -7.64
C HIS A 125 -21.65 -12.01 -8.27
N THR A 126 -22.17 -11.09 -7.46
CA THR A 126 -22.51 -9.76 -7.96
C THR A 126 -21.20 -9.02 -8.17
N ILE A 127 -20.79 -8.92 -9.43
CA ILE A 127 -19.82 -7.93 -9.87
C ILE A 127 -20.56 -6.60 -9.77
N THR A 128 -20.42 -5.90 -8.65
CA THR A 128 -20.67 -4.46 -8.64
C THR A 128 -19.59 -3.87 -9.53
N LYS A 129 -19.92 -3.76 -10.81
CA LYS A 129 -19.05 -3.13 -11.80
C LYS A 129 -18.94 -1.68 -11.37
N CYS A 130 -17.73 -1.26 -10.99
CA CYS A 130 -17.41 0.16 -10.87
C CYS A 130 -17.73 0.76 -12.25
N LEU A 131 -18.66 1.73 -12.28
CA LEU A 131 -19.28 2.25 -13.50
C LEU A 131 -18.30 3.11 -14.30
#